data_AF-A0A2G6L2F1-F1
#
_entry.id   AF-A0A2G6L2F1-F1
#
_cell.length_a   1.000
_cell.length_b   1.000
_cell.length_c   1.000
_cell.angle_alpha   90.00
_cell.angle_beta   90.00
_cell.angle_gamma   90.00
#
_symmetry.space_group_name_H-M   'P 1'
#
loop_
_entity.id
_entity.type
_entity.pdbx_description
1 polymer ?
#
loop_
_entity_poly.entity_id
_entity_poly.type
_entity_poly.pdbx_seq_one_letter_code
_entity_poly.pdbx_strand_id
1 'polypeptide(L)' 'MSYPPDLKQKLQAALSAKGPDYRPRTKHLLTDGQPKYINRLILENSPYLLQHAHNPVNWFTWGEEAFALAKKLNRPV' A
#
# COMPACT_ATOMS: atom_id res chain seq x y z
N MET A 1 3.40 -4.86 -9.12
CA MET A 1 2.74 -6.06 -8.55
C MET A 1 1.28 -6.05 -8.97
N SER A 2 0.68 -7.21 -9.25
CA SER A 2 -0.77 -7.31 -9.45
C SER A 2 -1.42 -7.69 -8.12
N TYR A 3 -2.28 -6.82 -7.59
CA TYR A 3 -3.12 -7.14 -6.44
C TYR A 3 -4.36 -7.93 -6.91
N PRO A 4 -4.94 -8.78 -6.04
CA PRO A 4 -6.32 -9.26 -6.22
C PRO A 4 -7.28 -8.09 -6.47
N PRO A 5 -8.33 -8.25 -7.32
CA PRO A 5 -9.21 -7.15 -7.70
C PRO A 5 -9.90 -6.46 -6.50
N ASP A 6 -10.34 -7.23 -5.52
CA ASP A 6 -10.96 -6.78 -4.27
C ASP A 6 -10.00 -5.91 -3.46
N LEU A 7 -8.75 -6.37 -3.29
CA LEU A 7 -7.72 -5.61 -2.59
C LEU A 7 -7.39 -4.33 -3.38
N LYS A 8 -7.25 -4.41 -4.70
CA LYS A 8 -6.98 -3.24 -5.55
C LYS A 8 -8.07 -2.17 -5.38
N GLN A 9 -9.34 -2.58 -5.38
CA GLN A 9 -10.47 -1.67 -5.16
C GLN A 9 -10.42 -1.05 -3.77
N LYS A 10 -10.12 -1.84 -2.73
CA LYS A 10 -9.98 -1.34 -1.35
C LYS A 10 -8.86 -0.31 -1.23
N LEU A 11 -7.70 -0.54 -1.85
CA LEU A 11 -6.58 0.40 -1.84
C LEU A 11 -6.92 1.71 -2.57
N GLN A 12 -7.62 1.64 -3.70
CA GLN A 12 -8.06 2.82 -4.45
C GLN A 12 -9.13 3.62 -3.70
N ALA A 13 -10.08 2.93 -3.06
CA ALA A 13 -11.07 3.56 -2.20
C ALA A 13 -10.41 4.27 -1.01
N ALA A 14 -9.42 3.63 -0.37
CA ALA A 14 -8.67 4.22 0.74
C ALA A 14 -7.90 5.47 0.31
N LEU A 15 -7.26 5.46 -0.86
CA LEU A 15 -6.60 6.66 -1.40
C LEU A 15 -7.62 7.78 -1.66
N SER A 16 -8.74 7.46 -2.30
CA SER A 16 -9.80 8.44 -2.60
C SER A 16 -10.38 9.07 -1.33
N ALA A 17 -10.53 8.26 -0.27
CA ALA A 17 -11.03 8.71 1.03
C ALA A 17 -10.08 9.67 1.78
N LYS A 18 -8.78 9.75 1.41
CA LYS A 18 -7.86 10.73 2.00
C LYS A 18 -8.15 12.17 1.55
N GLY A 19 -8.94 12.33 0.49
CA GLY A 19 -9.39 13.63 0.00
C GLY A 19 -8.35 14.37 -0.86
N PRO A 20 -8.73 15.54 -1.40
CA PRO A 20 -7.93 16.29 -2.37
C PRO A 20 -6.64 16.88 -1.79
N ASP A 21 -6.59 17.15 -0.48
CA ASP A 21 -5.42 17.72 0.18
C ASP A 21 -4.37 16.66 0.56
N TYR A 22 -4.63 15.39 0.28
CA TYR A 22 -3.71 14.32 0.61
C TYR A 22 -2.44 14.39 -0.24
N ARG A 23 -1.30 14.58 0.44
CA ARG A 23 0.02 14.64 -0.18
C ARG A 23 0.82 13.38 0.15
N PRO A 24 0.98 12.43 -0.80
CA PRO A 24 1.75 11.22 -0.57
C PRO A 24 3.24 11.58 -0.38
N ARG A 25 3.86 11.06 0.69
CA ARG A 25 5.29 11.29 0.99
C ARG A 25 6.20 10.36 0.18
N THR A 26 6.17 10.51 -1.14
CA THR A 26 6.96 9.70 -2.07
C THR A 26 7.47 10.53 -3.23
N LYS A 27 8.61 10.13 -3.81
CA LYS A 27 9.10 10.65 -5.10
C LYS A 27 8.47 9.93 -6.29
N HIS A 28 7.79 8.82 -6.06
CA HIS A 28 7.18 7.99 -7.09
C HIS A 28 5.79 8.50 -7.44
N LEU A 29 5.74 9.65 -8.10
CA LEU A 29 4.51 10.27 -8.57
C LEU A 29 4.33 10.04 -10.08
N LEU A 30 3.08 9.99 -10.51
CA LEU A 30 2.68 10.08 -11.91
C LEU A 30 2.71 11.55 -12.36
N THR A 31 2.51 11.78 -13.66
CA THR A 31 2.51 13.13 -14.26
C THR A 31 1.42 14.04 -13.71
N ASP A 32 0.33 13.47 -13.20
CA ASP A 32 -0.80 14.17 -12.58
C ASP A 32 -0.62 14.39 -11.07
N GLY A 33 0.53 14.01 -10.50
CA GLY A 33 0.81 14.12 -9.07
C GLY A 33 0.24 12.97 -8.22
N GLN A 34 -0.46 12.00 -8.80
CA GLN A 34 -0.95 10.82 -8.08
C GLN A 34 0.21 9.87 -7.72
N PRO A 35 0.13 9.13 -6.60
CA PRO A 35 1.17 8.18 -6.26
C PRO A 35 1.15 6.99 -7.23
N LYS A 36 2.32 6.65 -7.79
CA LYS A 36 2.50 5.52 -8.71
C LYS A 36 2.28 4.16 -8.03
N TYR A 37 2.55 4.09 -6.73
CA TYR A 37 2.40 2.87 -5.94
C TYR A 37 1.47 3.12 -4.76
N ILE A 38 0.66 2.11 -4.44
CA ILE A 38 -0.18 2.09 -3.24
C ILE A 38 -0.06 0.67 -2.69
N ASN A 39 0.44 0.52 -1.47
CA ASN A 39 0.52 -0.77 -0.79
C ASN A 39 -0.46 -0.82 0.40
N ARG A 40 -0.49 -1.96 1.11
CA ARG A 40 -1.44 -2.23 2.20
C ARG A 40 -1.37 -1.20 3.34
N LEU A 41 -0.24 -0.53 3.52
CA LEU A 41 -0.07 0.44 4.61
C LEU A 41 -0.97 1.66 4.48
N ILE A 42 -1.59 1.91 3.31
CA ILE A 42 -2.61 2.96 3.16
C ILE A 42 -3.85 2.74 4.05
N LEU A 43 -4.05 1.50 4.50
CA LEU A 43 -5.16 1.08 5.37
C LEU A 43 -4.84 1.20 6.86
N GLU A 44 -3.60 1.52 7.21
CA GLU A 44 -3.17 1.65 8.60
C GLU A 44 -3.49 3.02 9.19
N ASN A 45 -3.59 3.08 10.51
CA ASN A 45 -3.83 4.34 11.23
C ASN A 45 -2.52 5.03 11.64
N SER A 46 -1.41 4.29 11.74
CA SER A 46 -0.13 4.85 12.19
C SER A 46 0.42 5.85 11.18
N PRO A 47 0.71 7.11 11.58
CA PRO A 47 1.30 8.11 10.69
C PRO A 47 2.63 7.65 10.08
N TYR A 48 3.42 6.89 10.84
CA TYR A 48 4.68 6.32 10.38
C TYR A 48 4.46 5.30 9.26
N LEU A 49 3.51 4.37 9.42
CA LEU A 49 3.22 3.36 8.39
C LEU A 49 2.64 4.00 7.12
N LEU A 50 1.74 4.98 7.29
CA LEU A 50 1.14 5.71 6.18
C LEU A 50 2.17 6.46 5.33
N GLN A 51 3.27 6.93 5.92
CA GLN A 51 4.37 7.55 5.18
C GLN A 51 5.02 6.58 4.17
N HIS A 52 4.92 5.27 4.41
CA HIS A 52 5.47 4.23 3.53
C HIS A 52 4.43 3.60 2.59
N ALA A 53 3.18 4.08 2.59
CA ALA A 53 2.09 3.54 1.78
C ALA A 53 2.32 3.65 0.27
N HIS A 54 3.20 4.55 -0.16
CA HIS A 54 3.48 4.84 -1.57
C HIS A 54 4.92 4.51 -2.00
N ASN A 55 5.57 3.64 -1.24
CA ASN A 55 6.84 3.05 -1.63
C ASN A 55 6.61 1.90 -2.63
N PRO A 56 7.57 1.61 -3.52
CA PRO A 56 7.46 0.54 -4.51
C PRO A 56 7.47 -0.87 -3.89
N VAL A 57 7.87 -0.97 -2.62
CA VAL A 57 7.86 -2.21 -1.85
C VAL A 57 6.43 -2.54 -1.43
N ASN A 58 6.01 -3.78 -1.66
CA ASN A 58 4.71 -4.29 -1.23
C ASN A 58 4.74 -4.64 0.26
N TRP A 59 4.77 -3.63 1.12
CA TRP A 59 4.78 -3.83 2.57
C TRP A 59 3.52 -4.55 3.07
N PHE A 60 3.74 -5.40 4.06
CA PHE A 60 2.71 -6.03 4.89
C PHE A 60 2.91 -5.55 6.32
N THR A 61 1.84 -5.42 7.08
CA THR A 61 1.97 -5.37 8.53
C THR A 61 2.43 -6.72 9.05
N TRP A 62 3.13 -6.70 10.18
CA TRP A 62 3.54 -7.93 10.84
C TRP A 62 2.30 -8.67 11.35
N GLY A 63 2.11 -9.92 10.91
CA GLY A 63 0.94 -10.70 11.26
C GLY A 63 0.78 -11.95 10.41
N GLU A 64 -0.26 -12.73 10.70
CA GLU A 64 -0.49 -14.04 10.10
C GLU A 64 -0.59 -14.00 8.57
N GLU A 65 -1.19 -12.96 7.98
CA GLU A 65 -1.30 -12.82 6.52
C GLU A 65 0.08 -12.81 5.85
N ALA A 66 1.05 -12.09 6.42
CA ALA A 66 2.41 -11.99 5.89
C ALA A 66 3.11 -13.35 5.90
N PHE A 67 3.05 -14.06 7.04
CA PHE A 67 3.65 -15.39 7.18
C PHE A 67 2.96 -16.45 6.32
N ALA A 68 1.62 -16.43 6.27
CA ALA A 68 0.85 -17.35 5.45
C ALA A 68 1.17 -17.19 3.96
N LEU A 69 1.31 -15.93 3.49
CA LEU A 69 1.71 -15.66 2.13
C LEU A 69 3.17 -16.07 1.86
N ALA A 70 4.08 -15.76 2.77
CA ALA A 70 5.48 -16.17 2.67
C ALA A 70 5.61 -17.69 2.53
N LYS A 71 4.91 -18.45 3.38
CA LYS A 71 4.83 -19.92 3.30
C LYS A 71 4.22 -20.40 1.99
N LYS A 72 3.09 -19.81 1.55
CA LYS A 72 2.41 -20.18 0.30
C LYS A 72 3.29 -19.93 -0.93
N LEU A 73 4.05 -18.84 -0.93
CA LEU A 73 4.95 -18.46 -2.02
C LEU A 73 6.33 -19.10 -1.93
N ASN A 74 6.59 -19.86 -0.85
CA ASN A 74 7.92 -20.40 -0.51
C ASN A 74 9.02 -19.33 -0.52
N ARG A 75 8.79 -18.23 0.20
CA ARG A 75 9.70 -17.08 0.33
C ARG A 75 9.96 -16.78 1.80
N PRO A 76 11.14 -16.22 2.13
CA PRO A 76 11.37 -15.65 3.46
C PRO A 76 10.50 -14.41 3.70
N VAL A 77 10.36 -14.04 4.98
CA VAL A 77 9.79 -12.77 5.44
C VAL A 77 10.89 -11.73 5.56
#